data_AF-A0A9P9KTT2-F1
#
_entry.id   AF-A0A9P9KTT2-F1
#
_cell.length_a   1.000
_cell.length_b   1.000
_cell.length_c   1.000
_cell.angle_alpha   90.00
_cell.angle_beta   90.00
_cell.angle_gamma   90.00
#
_symmetry.space_group_name_H-M   'P 1'
#
loop_
_entity.id
_entity.type
_entity.pdbx_description
1 polymer ?
#
loop_
_entity_poly.entity_id
_entity_poly.type
_entity_poly.pdbx_seq_one_letter_code
_entity_poly.pdbx_strand_id
1 'polypeptide(L)'
;MVSPVQITVTAFGVSAFVSGVSTLINPSYTLEFLNLPLAALPSVRGNALAAIGMGIYYSLAAYQNNTAFFAASVPMRLLSASIFWVQGWQAASIWEGTGSIATGLALLWQLRLEKEKKE
;
A
#
# COMPACT_ATOMS: atom_id res chain seq x y z
N MET A 1 16.48 15.66 -5.27
CA MET A 1 15.82 15.56 -3.95
C MET A 1 14.65 14.60 -4.09
N VAL A 2 14.50 13.66 -3.15
CA VAL A 2 13.34 12.75 -3.12
C VAL A 2 12.13 13.55 -2.64
N SER A 3 11.02 13.49 -3.36
CA SER A 3 9.80 14.21 -2.97
C SER A 3 9.11 13.54 -1.77
N PRO A 4 8.34 14.27 -0.96
CA PRO A 4 7.55 13.67 0.13
C PRO A 4 6.63 12.54 -0.35
N VAL A 5 6.06 12.65 -1.56
CA VAL A 5 5.21 11.61 -2.16
C VAL A 5 6.00 10.34 -2.46
N GLN A 6 7.22 10.48 -3.00
CA GLN A 6 8.08 9.32 -3.25
C GLN A 6 8.40 8.57 -1.96
N ILE A 7 8.57 9.28 -0.83
CA ILE A 7 8.82 8.67 0.48
C ILE A 7 7.60 7.84 0.92
N THR A 8 6.38 8.40 0.86
CA THR A 8 5.18 7.67 1.32
C THR A 8 4.91 6.44 0.48
N VAL A 9 5.11 6.53 -0.84
CA VAL A 9 4.91 5.41 -1.78
C VAL A 9 6.00 4.35 -1.62
N THR A 10 7.26 4.75 -1.41
CA THR A 10 8.35 3.82 -1.14
C THR A 10 8.13 3.07 0.17
N ALA A 11 7.75 3.78 1.23
CA ALA A 11 7.48 3.16 2.53
C ALA A 11 6.35 2.12 2.43
N PHE A 12 5.28 2.46 1.70
CA PHE A 12 4.21 1.50 1.42
C PHE A 12 4.71 0.30 0.61
N GLY A 13 5.43 0.53 -0.49
CA GLY A 13 5.97 -0.53 -1.35
C GLY A 13 6.86 -1.51 -0.58
N VAL A 14 7.81 -0.99 0.20
CA VAL A 14 8.70 -1.82 1.04
C VAL A 14 7.89 -2.61 2.07
N SER A 15 6.92 -1.97 2.75
CA SER A 15 6.08 -2.67 3.74
C SER A 15 5.24 -3.80 3.12
N ALA A 16 4.66 -3.58 1.94
CA ALA A 16 3.88 -4.57 1.21
C ALA A 16 4.74 -5.74 0.76
N PHE A 17 5.96 -5.46 0.28
CA PHE A 17 6.93 -6.48 -0.09
C PHE A 17 7.29 -7.37 1.11
N VAL A 18 7.70 -6.75 2.22
CA VAL A 18 8.07 -7.47 3.46
C VAL A 18 6.89 -8.29 3.99
N SER A 19 5.69 -7.72 4.03
CA SER A 19 4.48 -8.42 4.46
C SER A 19 4.16 -9.63 3.57
N GLY A 20 4.24 -9.46 2.25
CA GLY A 20 4.00 -10.54 1.29
C GLY A 20 5.04 -11.67 1.39
N VAL A 21 6.34 -11.34 1.49
CA VAL A 21 7.39 -12.34 1.70
C VAL A 21 7.21 -13.07 3.03
N SER A 22 6.92 -12.33 4.11
CA SER A 22 6.71 -12.91 5.44
C SER A 22 5.51 -13.87 5.45
N THR A 23 4.40 -13.49 4.79
CA THR A 23 3.21 -14.33 4.66
C THR A 23 3.47 -15.56 3.79
N LEU A 24 4.30 -15.47 2.74
CA LEU A 24 4.66 -16.65 1.95
C LEU A 24 5.51 -17.65 2.73
N ILE A 25 6.45 -17.16 3.54
CA ILE A 25 7.32 -18.02 4.37
C ILE A 25 6.51 -18.68 5.49
N ASN A 26 5.62 -17.93 6.15
CA ASN A 26 4.79 -18.43 7.24
C ASN A 26 3.31 -18.05 7.08
N PRO A 27 2.56 -18.73 6.18
CA PRO A 27 1.16 -18.40 5.92
C PRO A 27 0.24 -18.77 7.09
N SER A 28 0.65 -19.71 7.95
CA SER A 28 -0.11 -20.13 9.12
C SER A 28 -0.29 -18.99 10.13
N TYR A 29 0.74 -18.16 10.31
CA TYR A 29 0.64 -16.97 11.16
C TYR A 29 -0.46 -16.01 10.68
N THR A 30 -0.55 -15.76 9.37
CA THR A 30 -1.58 -14.88 8.80
C THR A 30 -2.97 -15.49 8.92
N LEU A 31 -3.10 -16.82 8.78
CA LEU A 31 -4.36 -17.52 9.02
C LEU A 31 -4.81 -17.36 10.47
N GLU A 32 -3.92 -17.56 11.44
CA GLU A 32 -4.23 -17.43 12.87
C GLU A 32 -4.54 -15.98 13.26
N PHE A 33 -3.71 -15.03 12.82
CA PHE A 33 -3.87 -13.60 13.12
C PHE A 33 -5.20 -13.04 12.59
N LEU A 34 -5.64 -13.50 11.40
CA LEU A 34 -6.90 -13.10 10.79
C LEU A 34 -8.07 -14.04 11.15
N ASN A 35 -7.83 -15.04 12.01
CA ASN A 35 -8.80 -16.07 12.40
C ASN A 35 -9.49 -16.76 11.21
N LEU A 36 -8.70 -17.13 10.20
CA LEU A 36 -9.16 -17.75 8.95
C LEU A 36 -9.06 -19.28 9.01
N PRO A 37 -9.99 -20.01 8.37
CA PRO A 37 -9.91 -21.46 8.28
C PRO A 37 -8.75 -21.91 7.38
N LEU A 38 -8.23 -23.11 7.59
CA LEU A 38 -7.15 -23.69 6.77
C LEU A 38 -7.47 -23.74 5.27
N ALA A 39 -8.76 -23.86 4.92
CA ALA A 39 -9.24 -23.81 3.54
C ALA A 39 -8.90 -22.48 2.82
N ALA A 40 -8.63 -21.39 3.55
CA ALA A 40 -8.21 -20.12 2.99
C ALA A 40 -6.72 -20.07 2.60
N LEU A 41 -5.94 -21.12 2.88
CA LEU A 41 -4.50 -21.16 2.61
C LEU A 41 -4.12 -20.80 1.15
N PRO A 42 -4.80 -21.30 0.10
CA PRO A 42 -4.51 -20.89 -1.27
C PRO A 42 -4.72 -19.39 -1.50
N SER A 43 -5.80 -18.82 -0.94
CA SER A 43 -6.11 -17.39 -1.01
C SER A 43 -5.09 -16.55 -0.26
N VAL A 44 -4.62 -16.98 0.91
CA VAL A 44 -3.57 -16.28 1.67
C VAL A 44 -2.26 -16.26 0.88
N ARG A 45 -1.86 -17.39 0.27
CA ARG A 45 -0.67 -17.44 -0.59
C ARG A 45 -0.82 -16.56 -1.83
N GLY A 46 -2.00 -16.56 -2.46
CA GLY A 46 -2.31 -15.68 -3.59
C GLY A 46 -2.22 -14.20 -3.20
N ASN A 47 -2.80 -13.82 -2.07
CA ASN A 47 -2.72 -12.46 -1.54
C ASN A 47 -1.27 -12.06 -1.22
N ALA A 48 -0.47 -12.98 -0.68
CA ALA A 48 0.94 -12.74 -0.40
C ALA A 48 1.74 -12.44 -1.68
N LEU A 49 1.50 -13.19 -2.77
CA LEU A 49 2.09 -12.91 -4.08
C LEU A 49 1.65 -11.54 -4.63
N ALA A 50 0.37 -11.19 -4.48
CA ALA A 50 -0.13 -9.88 -4.87
C ALA A 50 0.56 -8.75 -4.07
N ALA A 51 0.77 -8.93 -2.76
CA ALA A 51 1.49 -7.98 -1.90
C ALA A 51 2.96 -7.81 -2.32
N ILE A 52 3.64 -8.89 -2.69
CA ILE A 52 5.00 -8.82 -3.27
C ILE A 52 5.00 -8.02 -4.57
N GLY A 53 4.07 -8.32 -5.48
CA GLY A 53 3.91 -7.59 -6.73
C GLY A 53 3.67 -6.10 -6.50
N MET A 54 2.74 -5.75 -5.61
CA MET A 54 2.51 -4.37 -5.18
C MET A 54 3.79 -3.73 -4.65
N GLY A 55 4.55 -4.43 -3.80
CA GLY A 55 5.79 -3.90 -3.27
C GLY A 55 6.83 -3.57 -4.33
N ILE A 56 6.99 -4.43 -5.34
CA ILE A 56 7.87 -4.20 -6.49
C ILE A 56 7.37 -3.01 -7.32
N TYR A 57 6.09 -3.00 -7.70
CA TYR A 57 5.55 -1.98 -8.60
C TYR A 57 5.50 -0.60 -7.95
N TYR A 58 5.15 -0.50 -6.67
CA TYR A 58 5.14 0.79 -5.96
C TYR A 58 6.56 1.34 -5.77
N SER A 59 7.53 0.47 -5.47
CA SER A 59 8.94 0.88 -5.36
C SER A 59 9.49 1.36 -6.70
N LEU A 60 9.16 0.67 -7.80
CA LEU A 60 9.53 1.09 -9.15
C LEU A 60 8.86 2.42 -9.53
N ALA A 61 7.57 2.58 -9.26
CA ALA A 61 6.85 3.82 -9.50
C ALA A 61 7.45 4.99 -8.70
N ALA A 62 7.85 4.74 -7.44
CA ALA A 62 8.53 5.71 -6.61
C ALA A 62 9.87 6.13 -7.21
N TYR A 63 10.69 5.17 -7.66
CA TYR A 63 11.95 5.44 -8.36
C TYR A 63 11.76 6.27 -9.64
N GLN A 64 10.70 5.98 -10.40
CA GLN A 64 10.35 6.69 -11.63
C GLN A 64 9.66 8.06 -11.39
N ASN A 65 9.38 8.41 -10.13
CA ASN A 65 8.56 9.57 -9.78
C ASN A 65 7.23 9.62 -10.56
N ASN A 66 6.58 8.47 -10.71
CA ASN A 66 5.37 8.33 -11.51
C ASN A 66 4.14 8.88 -10.76
N THR A 67 3.91 10.19 -10.90
CA THR A 67 2.82 10.90 -10.21
C THR A 67 1.43 10.41 -10.59
N ALA A 68 1.23 9.95 -11.83
CA ALA A 68 -0.04 9.37 -12.27
C ALA A 68 -0.35 8.07 -11.51
N PHE A 69 0.66 7.21 -11.31
CA PHE A 69 0.53 6.02 -10.49
C PHE A 69 0.23 6.37 -9.03
N PHE A 70 0.93 7.36 -8.46
CA PHE A 70 0.68 7.80 -7.08
C PHE A 70 -0.77 8.27 -6.90
N ALA A 71 -1.26 9.10 -7.81
CA ALA A 71 -2.63 9.60 -7.79
C ALA A 71 -3.67 8.47 -7.91
N ALA A 72 -3.45 7.51 -8.80
CA ALA A 72 -4.32 6.34 -8.97
C ALA A 72 -4.28 5.39 -7.76
N SER A 73 -3.15 5.30 -7.06
CA SER A 73 -3.01 4.44 -5.89
C SER A 73 -3.85 4.90 -4.70
N VAL A 74 -4.08 6.21 -4.54
CA VAL A 74 -4.81 6.78 -3.41
C VAL A 74 -6.25 6.25 -3.30
N PRO A 75 -7.14 6.40 -4.33
CA PRO A 75 -8.51 5.91 -4.23
C PRO A 75 -8.57 4.39 -4.09
N MET A 76 -7.69 3.65 -4.77
CA MET A 76 -7.65 2.19 -4.65
C MET A 76 -7.31 1.75 -3.23
N ARG A 77 -6.31 2.39 -2.59
CA ARG A 77 -5.92 2.05 -1.21
C ARG A 77 -6.97 2.48 -0.18
N LEU A 78 -7.69 3.57 -0.41
CA LEU A 78 -8.85 3.95 0.41
C LEU A 78 -9.99 2.92 0.29
N LEU A 79 -10.22 2.38 -0.91
CA LEU A 79 -11.18 1.30 -1.13
C LEU A 79 -10.73 0.04 -0.38
N SER A 80 -9.46 -0.36 -0.48
CA SER A 80 -8.90 -1.49 0.30
C SER A 80 -9.10 -1.28 1.80
N ALA A 81 -8.80 -0.08 2.32
CA ALA A 81 -8.99 0.25 3.72
C ALA A 81 -10.45 0.07 4.16
N SER A 82 -11.41 0.51 3.33
CA SER A 82 -12.84 0.39 3.60
C SER A 82 -13.29 -1.07 3.66
N ILE A 83 -12.84 -1.90 2.72
CA ILE A 83 -13.16 -3.33 2.69
C ILE A 83 -12.52 -4.07 3.87
N PHE A 84 -11.25 -3.79 4.17
CA PHE A 84 -10.55 -4.40 5.31
C PHE A 84 -11.21 -4.05 6.65
N TRP A 85 -11.74 -2.83 6.78
CA TRP A 85 -12.49 -2.45 7.99
C TRP A 85 -13.72 -3.33 8.19
N VAL A 86 -14.53 -3.50 7.14
CA VAL A 86 -15.76 -4.32 7.18
C VAL A 86 -15.44 -5.80 7.41
N GLN A 87 -14.28 -6.28 6.97
CA GLN A 87 -13.81 -7.64 7.19
C GLN A 87 -13.21 -7.88 8.59
N GLY A 88 -13.12 -6.86 9.44
CA GLY A 88 -12.51 -6.98 10.76
C GLY A 88 -10.98 -7.07 10.72
N TRP A 89 -10.34 -6.58 9.65
CA TRP A 89 -8.89 -6.52 9.50
C TRP A 89 -8.40 -5.11 9.83
N GLN A 90 -8.64 -4.64 11.05
CA GLN A 90 -8.46 -3.23 11.41
C GLN A 90 -7.01 -2.76 11.25
N ALA A 91 -6.03 -3.60 11.58
CA ALA A 91 -4.61 -3.26 11.42
C ALA A 91 -4.25 -2.95 9.96
N ALA A 92 -4.71 -3.80 9.03
CA ALA A 92 -4.50 -3.59 7.60
C ALA A 92 -5.28 -2.37 7.07
N SER A 93 -6.53 -2.19 7.54
CA SER A 93 -7.36 -1.05 7.18
C SER A 93 -6.71 0.29 7.58
N ILE A 94 -6.24 0.39 8.83
CA ILE A 94 -5.57 1.59 9.33
C ILE A 94 -4.30 1.85 8.51
N TRP A 95 -3.47 0.83 8.27
CA TRP A 95 -2.25 0.97 7.48
C TRP A 95 -2.51 1.49 6.05
N GLU A 96 -3.47 0.89 5.36
CA GLU A 96 -3.87 1.31 4.01
C GLU A 96 -4.42 2.73 4.01
N GLY A 97 -5.34 3.03 4.94
CA GLY A 97 -6.01 4.31 5.05
C GLY A 97 -5.04 5.44 5.37
N THR A 98 -4.26 5.33 6.45
CA THR A 98 -3.33 6.38 6.87
C THR A 98 -2.24 6.61 5.83
N GLY A 99 -1.70 5.52 5.25
CA GLY A 99 -0.68 5.63 4.22
C GLY A 99 -1.21 6.23 2.92
N SER A 100 -2.46 5.95 2.55
CA SER A 100 -3.10 6.54 1.38
C SER A 100 -3.40 8.03 1.57
N ILE A 101 -3.93 8.40 2.74
CA ILE A 101 -4.17 9.80 3.11
C ILE A 101 -2.87 10.60 3.09
N ALA A 102 -1.79 10.05 3.67
CA ALA A 102 -0.48 10.69 3.65
C ALA A 102 0.04 10.93 2.22
N THR A 103 -0.08 9.94 1.33
CA THR A 103 0.28 10.08 -0.09
C THR A 103 -0.59 11.14 -0.80
N GLY A 104 -1.90 11.14 -0.54
CA GLY A 104 -2.82 12.13 -1.12
C GLY A 104 -2.49 13.57 -0.68
N LEU A 105 -2.22 13.78 0.61
CA LEU A 105 -1.80 15.08 1.14
C LEU A 105 -0.45 15.53 0.55
N ALA A 106 0.51 14.61 0.44
CA ALA A 106 1.80 14.91 -0.17
C ALA A 106 1.66 15.29 -1.65
N LEU A 107 0.75 14.65 -2.40
CA LEU A 107 0.45 14.98 -3.79
C LEU A 107 -0.17 16.37 -3.93
N LEU A 108 -1.15 16.69 -3.08
CA LEU A 108 -1.77 18.02 -3.05
C LEU A 108 -0.74 19.11 -2.73
N TRP A 109 0.17 18.84 -1.79
CA TRP A 109 1.27 19.75 -1.46
C TRP A 109 2.21 19.96 -2.64
N GLN A 110 2.61 18.88 -3.33
CA GLN A 110 3.47 18.96 -4.50
C GLN A 110 2.81 19.78 -5.62
N LEU A 111 1.53 19.53 -5.91
CA LEU A 111 0.78 20.28 -6.93
C LEU A 111 0.68 21.76 -6.60
N ARG A 112 0.53 22.12 -5.32
CA ARG A 112 0.52 23.52 -4.88
C ARG A 112 1.87 24.20 -5.15
N LEU A 113 2.98 23.58 -4.76
CA LEU A 113 4.32 24.13 -4.99
C LEU A 113 4.64 24.28 -6.49
N GLU A 114 4.13 23.38 -7.33
CA GLU A 114 4.31 23.46 -8.78
C GLU A 114 3.50 24.59 -9.42
N LYS A 115 2.36 24.98 -8.82
CA LYS A 115 1.59 26.15 -9.25
C LYS A 115 2.28 27.45 -8.86
N GLU A 116 2.72 27.57 -7.60
CA GLU A 116 3.41 28.77 -7.08
C GLU A 116 4.71 29.08 -7.83
N LYS A 117 5.36 28.08 -8.46
CA LYS A 117 6.55 28.29 -9.31
C LYS A 117 6.26 28.75 -10.73
N LYS A 118 5.01 28.63 -11.18
CA LYS A 118 4.58 29.01 -12.54
C LYS A 118 3.96 30.40 -12.60
N GLU A 119 3.61 30.95 -11.44
CA GLU A 119 3.19 32.34 -11.23
C GLU A 119 4.41 33.24 -10.99
#